data_AF-A0A165ZKC5-F1
#
_entry.id   AF-A0A165ZKC5-F1
#
_cell.length_a   1.000
_cell.length_b   1.000
_cell.length_c   1.000
_cell.angle_alpha   90.00
_cell.angle_beta   90.00
_cell.angle_gamma   90.00
#
_symmetry.space_group_name_H-M   'P 1'
#
loop_
_entity.id
_entity.type
_entity.pdbx_description
1 polymer ?
#
loop_
_entity_poly.entity_id
_entity_poly.type
_entity_poly.pdbx_seq_one_letter_code
_entity_poly.pdbx_strand_id
1 'polypeptide(L)'
;MRHPNLRSIAGALGIVALMMTPVGSLAQDEPEIAGPEDWHAYSFSAEQITGDIILAPGTIEMGKSGILTITGVEGYTPNLFSFTGATSLDLPEGKVFCEKDVDKGFMIIDRSQPDFLVIDVFGGDVPPEAGKSVDQQAGFCGSFTYNKS
;
A
#
# COMPACT_ATOMS: atom_id res chain seq x y z
N MET A 1 -26.20 -78.51 -6.02
CA MET A 1 -25.72 -79.14 -4.77
C MET A 1 -24.67 -78.25 -4.12
N ARG A 2 -24.88 -77.90 -2.86
CA ARG A 2 -23.92 -77.50 -1.79
C ARG A 2 -22.85 -76.41 -2.07
N HIS A 3 -22.97 -75.31 -1.33
CA HIS A 3 -21.84 -74.48 -0.87
C HIS A 3 -20.86 -75.28 0.00
N PRO A 4 -19.60 -74.81 0.13
CA PRO A 4 -19.23 -74.15 1.38
C PRO A 4 -18.34 -72.88 1.22
N ASN A 5 -18.17 -72.23 2.38
CA ASN A 5 -17.71 -70.88 2.69
C ASN A 5 -16.18 -70.65 2.75
N LEU A 6 -15.84 -69.35 2.86
CA LEU A 6 -14.74 -68.72 3.65
C LEU A 6 -13.37 -68.48 2.97
N ARG A 7 -13.03 -67.20 2.67
CA ARG A 7 -12.21 -66.31 3.53
C ARG A 7 -11.97 -64.92 2.91
N SER A 8 -11.93 -63.91 3.80
CA SER A 8 -11.65 -62.49 3.58
C SER A 8 -10.40 -62.18 2.77
N ILE A 9 -10.47 -61.14 1.95
CA ILE A 9 -9.33 -60.25 1.68
C ILE A 9 -9.87 -58.82 1.58
N ALA A 10 -9.49 -57.99 2.55
CA ALA A 10 -9.62 -56.54 2.50
C ALA A 10 -8.66 -55.98 1.44
N GLY A 11 -9.06 -54.95 0.70
CA GLY A 11 -8.20 -54.36 -0.32
C GLY A 11 -8.75 -53.07 -0.93
N ALA A 12 -8.57 -51.97 -0.21
CA ALA A 12 -8.40 -50.60 -0.68
C ALA A 12 -9.39 -50.08 -1.74
N LEU A 13 -10.43 -49.38 -1.26
CA LEU A 13 -11.07 -48.29 -1.99
C LEU A 13 -10.03 -47.17 -2.17
N GLY A 14 -9.42 -47.10 -3.36
CA GLY A 14 -8.60 -45.97 -3.78
C GLY A 14 -9.47 -44.75 -4.01
N ILE A 15 -9.65 -43.94 -2.97
CA ILE A 15 -10.22 -42.60 -3.10
C ILE A 15 -9.16 -41.75 -3.82
N VAL A 16 -9.40 -41.44 -5.09
CA VAL A 16 -8.68 -40.38 -5.79
C VAL A 16 -9.10 -39.07 -5.14
N ALA A 17 -8.32 -38.63 -4.15
CA ALA A 17 -8.42 -37.27 -3.63
C ALA A 17 -7.97 -36.33 -4.75
N LEU A 18 -8.94 -35.77 -5.48
CA LEU A 18 -8.76 -34.53 -6.23
C LEU A 18 -8.32 -33.47 -5.21
N MET A 19 -7.01 -33.24 -5.10
CA MET A 19 -6.47 -32.10 -4.39
C MET A 19 -6.94 -30.86 -5.13
N MET A 20 -8.02 -30.25 -4.63
CA MET A 20 -8.33 -28.86 -4.91
C MET A 20 -7.15 -28.06 -4.36
N THR A 21 -6.30 -27.55 -5.25
CA THR A 21 -5.31 -26.55 -4.86
C THR A 21 -6.09 -25.37 -4.29
N PRO A 22 -5.83 -24.93 -3.06
CA PRO A 22 -6.38 -23.67 -2.62
C PRO A 22 -5.84 -22.61 -3.57
N VAL A 23 -6.73 -22.00 -4.36
CA VAL A 23 -6.46 -20.72 -4.98
C VAL A 23 -6.30 -19.79 -3.78
N GLY A 24 -5.06 -19.65 -3.31
CA GLY A 24 -4.74 -18.76 -2.21
C GLY A 24 -5.30 -17.41 -2.58
N SER A 25 -6.27 -16.95 -1.80
CA SER A 25 -6.78 -15.59 -1.87
C SER A 25 -5.56 -14.70 -1.70
N LEU A 26 -5.08 -14.11 -2.80
CA LEU A 26 -4.00 -13.13 -2.81
C LEU A 26 -4.50 -11.79 -2.23
N ALA A 27 -5.30 -11.83 -1.15
CA ALA A 27 -5.54 -10.65 -0.35
C ALA A 27 -4.24 -10.42 0.42
N GLN A 28 -3.47 -9.42 0.00
CA GLN A 28 -2.37 -8.94 0.83
C GLN A 28 -2.99 -8.21 2.02
N ASP A 29 -2.43 -8.45 3.20
CA ASP A 29 -2.84 -7.76 4.43
C ASP A 29 -2.79 -6.24 4.24
N GLU A 30 -3.63 -5.50 4.96
CA GLU A 30 -3.57 -4.04 5.00
C GLU A 30 -2.14 -3.59 5.35
N PRO A 31 -1.54 -2.66 4.60
CA PRO A 31 -0.19 -2.23 4.88
C PRO A 31 -0.13 -1.48 6.22
N GLU A 32 0.84 -1.85 7.05
CA GLU A 32 1.01 -1.29 8.39
C GLU A 32 2.32 -0.48 8.50
N ILE A 33 2.26 0.60 9.29
CA ILE A 33 3.44 1.35 9.74
C ILE A 33 3.66 0.97 11.20
N ALA A 34 4.79 0.34 11.52
CA ALA A 34 5.05 -0.24 12.83
C ALA A 34 5.24 0.82 13.95
N GLY A 35 5.66 2.03 13.59
CA GLY A 35 5.93 3.12 14.52
C GLY A 35 6.38 4.39 13.79
N PRO A 36 6.57 5.50 14.53
CA PRO A 36 7.05 6.75 13.94
C PRO A 36 8.49 6.60 13.41
N GLU A 37 8.72 7.14 12.22
CA GLU A 37 10.01 7.15 11.52
C GLU A 37 10.29 8.56 10.99
N ASP A 38 11.46 9.11 11.31
CA ASP A 38 11.94 10.38 10.75
C ASP A 38 12.54 10.17 9.36
N TRP A 39 12.17 11.04 8.41
CA TRP A 39 12.60 10.97 7.03
C TRP A 39 12.98 12.36 6.51
N HIS A 40 14.18 12.49 5.99
CA HIS A 40 14.71 13.75 5.46
C HIS A 40 14.40 13.89 3.98
N ALA A 41 13.96 15.07 3.55
CA ALA A 41 13.65 15.34 2.16
C ALA A 41 14.91 15.20 1.27
N TYR A 42 14.79 14.40 0.21
CA TYR A 42 15.88 14.15 -0.74
C TYR A 42 15.59 14.71 -2.13
N SER A 43 14.33 14.67 -2.57
CA SER A 43 13.90 15.30 -3.82
C SER A 43 13.57 16.78 -3.64
N PHE A 44 13.77 17.57 -4.69
CA PHE A 44 13.37 18.98 -4.72
C PHE A 44 11.87 19.20 -4.47
N SER A 45 11.01 18.28 -4.93
CA SER A 45 9.57 18.32 -4.64
C SER A 45 9.29 18.13 -3.16
N ALA A 46 9.95 17.14 -2.52
CA ALA A 46 9.83 16.93 -1.08
C ALA A 46 10.32 18.16 -0.31
N GLU A 47 11.52 18.68 -0.61
CA GLU A 47 12.08 19.86 0.06
C GLU A 47 11.17 21.09 -0.01
N GLN A 48 10.57 21.34 -1.17
CA GLN A 48 9.77 22.55 -1.39
C GLN A 48 8.32 22.46 -0.91
N ILE A 49 7.77 21.26 -0.79
CA ILE A 49 6.33 21.07 -0.53
C ILE A 49 6.12 20.52 0.87
N THR A 50 6.73 19.38 1.18
CA THR A 50 6.49 18.67 2.44
C THR A 50 7.54 18.97 3.50
N GLY A 51 8.76 19.31 3.09
CA GLY A 51 9.94 19.28 3.96
C GLY A 51 10.23 17.87 4.47
N ASP A 52 11.01 17.79 5.55
CA ASP A 52 11.20 16.57 6.33
C ASP A 52 9.87 16.12 6.93
N ILE A 53 9.71 14.80 7.07
CA ILE A 53 8.46 14.21 7.56
C ILE A 53 8.70 13.22 8.70
N ILE A 54 7.66 13.04 9.51
CA ILE A 54 7.53 11.90 10.41
C ILE A 54 6.41 11.00 9.86
N LEU A 55 6.78 9.80 9.42
CA LEU A 55 5.83 8.79 9.01
C LEU A 55 5.42 7.96 10.23
N ALA A 56 4.15 8.01 10.62
CA ALA A 56 3.65 7.34 11.82
C ALA A 56 2.36 6.55 11.52
N PRO A 57 1.92 5.65 12.42
CA PRO A 57 0.66 4.94 12.24
C PRO A 57 -0.51 5.91 12.06
N GLY A 58 -1.12 5.91 10.87
CA GLY A 58 -2.27 6.73 10.53
C GLY A 58 -1.96 8.17 10.12
N THR A 59 -0.70 8.62 10.13
CA THR A 59 -0.35 10.01 9.81
C THR A 59 0.99 10.19 9.12
N ILE A 60 1.10 11.27 8.33
CA ILE A 60 2.36 11.86 7.90
C ILE A 60 2.43 13.29 8.46
N GLU A 61 3.37 13.56 9.34
CA GLU A 61 3.61 14.90 9.86
C GLU A 61 4.63 15.63 8.99
N MET A 62 4.29 16.82 8.49
CA MET A 62 5.11 17.62 7.55
C MET A 62 5.63 18.88 8.23
N GLY A 63 6.23 18.74 9.41
CA GLY A 63 6.73 19.84 10.22
C GLY A 63 5.69 20.93 10.47
N LYS A 64 5.92 22.13 9.95
CA LYS A 64 4.98 23.27 10.10
C LYS A 64 3.78 23.21 9.16
N SER A 65 3.86 22.44 8.08
CA SER A 65 2.79 22.33 7.09
C SER A 65 1.56 21.58 7.62
N GLY A 66 1.72 20.82 8.71
CA GLY A 66 0.62 20.13 9.39
C GLY A 66 0.72 18.61 9.29
N ILE A 67 -0.42 17.95 9.49
CA ILE A 67 -0.52 16.50 9.59
C ILE A 67 -1.50 16.01 8.53
N LEU A 68 -1.06 15.07 7.70
CA LEU A 68 -1.90 14.38 6.73
C LEU A 68 -2.35 13.05 7.34
N THR A 69 -3.66 12.79 7.35
CA THR A 69 -4.20 11.49 7.79
C THR A 69 -4.05 10.48 6.67
N ILE A 70 -3.55 9.28 7.00
CA ILE A 70 -3.42 8.16 6.07
C ILE A 70 -4.07 6.90 6.66
N THR A 71 -4.51 5.99 5.80
CA THR A 71 -5.10 4.70 6.21
C THR A 71 -4.67 3.64 5.22
N GLY A 72 -4.28 2.46 5.70
CA GLY A 72 -3.88 1.36 4.82
C GLY A 72 -5.07 0.92 3.98
N VAL A 73 -4.80 0.51 2.74
CA VAL A 73 -5.82 0.03 1.81
C VAL A 73 -5.50 -1.42 1.47
N GLU A 74 -6.38 -2.33 1.87
CA GLU A 74 -6.31 -3.72 1.43
C GLU A 74 -6.41 -3.82 -0.09
N GLY A 75 -5.53 -4.62 -0.71
CA GLY A 75 -5.56 -4.80 -2.15
C GLY A 75 -4.30 -5.43 -2.72
N TYR A 76 -4.25 -5.45 -4.05
CA TYR A 76 -3.13 -6.03 -4.82
C TYR A 76 -1.98 -5.04 -5.06
N THR A 77 -2.21 -3.75 -4.84
CA THR A 77 -1.18 -2.72 -4.94
C THR A 77 -0.41 -2.69 -3.62
N PRO A 78 0.87 -3.06 -3.59
CA PRO A 78 1.63 -3.11 -2.34
C PRO A 78 1.78 -1.72 -1.71
N ASN A 79 1.77 -1.66 -0.38
CA ASN A 79 1.99 -0.43 0.40
C ASN A 79 1.08 0.74 0.00
N LEU A 80 -0.17 0.43 -0.35
CA LEU A 80 -1.17 1.42 -0.72
C LEU A 80 -1.85 2.01 0.52
N PHE A 81 -1.91 3.33 0.58
CA PHE A 81 -2.63 4.07 1.62
C PHE A 81 -3.59 5.06 0.96
N SER A 82 -4.74 5.32 1.59
CA SER A 82 -5.57 6.46 1.27
C SER A 82 -5.17 7.65 2.14
N PHE A 83 -5.33 8.87 1.65
CA PHE A 83 -5.14 10.09 2.46
C PHE A 83 -6.35 11.01 2.42
N THR A 84 -6.46 11.85 3.45
CA THR A 84 -7.46 12.93 3.55
C THR A 84 -6.87 14.14 4.27
N GLY A 85 -7.46 15.33 4.04
CA GLY A 85 -7.03 16.57 4.71
C GLY A 85 -5.91 17.31 3.97
N ALA A 86 -5.60 16.96 2.73
CA ALA A 86 -4.54 17.61 1.97
C ALA A 86 -4.80 19.11 1.73
N THR A 87 -6.06 19.56 1.69
CA THR A 87 -6.39 20.99 1.56
C THR A 87 -6.27 21.77 2.87
N SER A 88 -6.11 21.07 4.00
CA SER A 88 -5.94 21.68 5.32
C SER A 88 -4.47 21.90 5.69
N LEU A 89 -3.53 21.49 4.82
CA LEU A 89 -2.09 21.68 5.03
C LEU A 89 -1.70 23.14 4.79
N ASP A 90 -0.90 23.71 5.69
CA ASP A 90 -0.30 25.03 5.59
C ASP A 90 0.98 24.97 4.72
N LEU A 91 0.79 24.72 3.43
CA LEU A 91 1.89 24.56 2.49
C LEU A 91 2.47 25.92 2.07
N PRO A 92 3.76 25.98 1.65
CA PRO A 92 4.37 27.20 1.15
C PRO A 92 3.56 27.86 0.03
N GLU A 93 3.66 29.19 -0.08
CA GLU A 93 2.81 29.97 -0.99
C GLU A 93 2.78 29.42 -2.42
N GLY A 94 1.55 29.16 -2.91
CA GLY A 94 1.31 28.65 -4.25
C GLY A 94 1.59 27.15 -4.44
N LYS A 95 1.98 26.42 -3.38
CA LYS A 95 2.17 24.97 -3.41
C LYS A 95 0.90 24.23 -2.98
N VAL A 96 0.76 23.01 -3.48
CA VAL A 96 -0.31 22.08 -3.16
C VAL A 96 0.30 20.70 -2.98
N PHE A 97 -0.34 19.83 -2.20
CA PHE A 97 0.18 18.47 -1.97
C PHE A 97 0.01 17.58 -3.20
N CYS A 98 -1.09 17.72 -3.93
CA CYS A 98 -1.42 16.93 -5.13
C CYS A 98 -1.80 17.88 -6.28
N GLU A 99 -3.06 18.33 -6.28
CA GLU A 99 -3.56 19.41 -7.14
C GLU A 99 -4.40 20.37 -6.30
N LYS A 100 -4.78 21.50 -6.90
CA LYS A 100 -5.68 22.46 -6.26
C LYS A 100 -7.02 21.77 -5.96
N ASP A 101 -7.55 22.00 -4.76
CA ASP A 101 -8.84 21.49 -4.29
C ASP A 101 -8.92 19.95 -4.12
N VAL A 102 -7.80 19.22 -4.27
CA VAL A 102 -7.71 17.79 -3.98
C VAL A 102 -7.43 17.57 -2.50
N ASP A 103 -8.47 17.22 -1.75
CA ASP A 103 -8.36 16.95 -0.31
C ASP A 103 -8.04 15.50 0.05
N LYS A 104 -8.37 14.59 -0.86
CA LYS A 104 -8.25 13.14 -0.66
C LYS A 104 -7.66 12.45 -1.88
N GLY A 105 -7.11 11.27 -1.64
CA GLY A 105 -6.51 10.46 -2.68
C GLY A 105 -5.85 9.22 -2.13
N PHE A 106 -4.86 8.72 -2.87
CA PHE A 106 -4.10 7.53 -2.55
C PHE A 106 -2.61 7.82 -2.64
N MET A 107 -1.81 7.02 -1.94
CA MET A 107 -0.37 7.05 -2.04
C MET A 107 0.22 5.65 -1.94
N ILE A 108 1.31 5.43 -2.66
CA ILE A 108 2.13 4.24 -2.52
C ILE A 108 3.37 4.64 -1.74
N ILE A 109 3.57 4.01 -0.57
CA ILE A 109 4.71 4.27 0.32
C ILE A 109 5.75 3.17 0.12
N ASP A 110 6.70 3.38 -0.79
CA ASP A 110 7.75 2.41 -1.10
C ASP A 110 8.95 2.58 -0.16
N ARG A 111 9.19 1.55 0.67
CA ARG A 111 10.33 1.39 1.59
C ARG A 111 11.15 0.15 1.25
N SER A 112 11.16 -0.27 -0.01
CA SER A 112 11.89 -1.47 -0.47
C SER A 112 13.42 -1.36 -0.29
N GLN A 113 13.92 -0.14 -0.11
CA GLN A 113 15.32 0.14 0.19
C GLN A 113 15.47 0.66 1.64
N PRO A 114 16.45 0.14 2.42
CA PRO A 114 16.50 0.31 3.88
C PRO A 114 16.58 1.75 4.39
N ASP A 115 17.09 2.68 3.57
CA ASP A 115 17.30 4.09 3.93
C ASP A 115 16.63 5.05 2.94
N PHE A 116 15.72 4.56 2.12
CA PHE A 116 15.09 5.35 1.06
C PHE A 116 13.58 5.13 1.07
N LEU A 117 12.85 6.23 1.01
CA LEU A 117 11.41 6.26 1.00
C LEU A 117 10.95 7.03 -0.23
N VAL A 118 10.04 6.42 -1.00
CA VAL A 118 9.32 7.10 -2.07
C VAL A 118 7.84 7.10 -1.74
N ILE A 119 7.21 8.27 -1.82
CA ILE A 119 5.77 8.44 -1.71
C ILE A 119 5.26 8.92 -3.06
N ASP A 120 4.62 8.03 -3.80
CA ASP A 120 3.90 8.38 -5.03
C ASP A 120 2.47 8.76 -4.67
N VAL A 121 1.99 9.91 -5.13
CA VAL A 121 0.70 10.48 -4.73
C VAL A 121 -0.26 10.55 -5.92
N PHE A 122 -1.49 10.10 -5.68
CA PHE A 122 -2.57 10.04 -6.66
C PHE A 122 -3.81 10.76 -6.11
N GLY A 123 -4.31 11.77 -6.81
CA GLY A 123 -5.51 12.50 -6.44
C GLY A 123 -6.80 11.80 -6.88
N GLY A 124 -7.86 11.95 -6.09
CA GLY A 124 -9.21 11.51 -6.46
C GLY A 124 -9.68 10.25 -5.74
N ASP A 125 -10.75 9.66 -6.26
CA ASP A 125 -11.51 8.59 -5.58
C ASP A 125 -11.17 7.18 -6.05
N VAL A 126 -10.26 7.04 -7.01
CA VAL A 126 -9.90 5.75 -7.62
C VAL A 126 -8.45 5.43 -7.26
N PRO A 127 -8.17 4.26 -6.65
CA PRO A 127 -6.80 3.87 -6.33
C PRO A 127 -5.99 3.54 -7.59
N PRO A 128 -4.66 3.69 -7.54
CA PRO A 128 -3.78 3.20 -8.59
C PRO A 128 -3.92 1.68 -8.81
N GLU A 129 -3.82 1.26 -10.07
CA GLU A 129 -3.89 -0.13 -10.50
C GLU A 129 -2.54 -0.82 -10.35
N ALA A 130 -2.55 -2.04 -9.80
CA ALA A 130 -1.36 -2.86 -9.68
C ALA A 130 -0.74 -3.18 -11.05
N GLY A 131 0.60 -3.12 -11.13
CA GLY A 131 1.37 -3.51 -12.33
C GLY A 131 1.45 -2.45 -13.43
N LYS A 132 0.85 -1.27 -13.26
CA LYS A 132 1.06 -0.12 -14.14
C LYS A 132 2.20 0.77 -13.65
N SER A 133 2.90 1.44 -14.55
CA SER A 133 3.87 2.46 -14.16
C SER A 133 3.14 3.65 -13.53
N VAL A 134 3.72 4.21 -12.46
CA VAL A 134 3.10 5.26 -11.64
C VAL A 134 2.72 6.51 -12.44
N ASP A 135 3.56 6.89 -13.39
CA ASP A 135 3.40 8.05 -14.27
C ASP A 135 2.29 7.89 -15.34
N GLN A 136 1.83 6.66 -15.57
CA GLN A 136 0.76 6.36 -16.53
C GLN A 136 -0.61 6.22 -15.86
N GLN A 137 -0.69 6.34 -14.53
CA GLN A 137 -1.93 6.14 -13.80
C GLN A 137 -2.72 7.45 -13.71
N ALA A 138 -4.04 7.32 -13.79
CA ALA A 138 -4.92 8.45 -13.61
C ALA A 138 -4.74 9.05 -12.20
N GLY A 139 -4.76 10.37 -12.11
CA GLY A 139 -4.65 11.09 -10.85
C GLY A 139 -3.23 11.20 -10.29
N PHE A 140 -2.19 10.65 -10.94
CA PHE A 140 -0.81 10.84 -10.47
C PHE A 140 -0.45 12.33 -10.41
N CYS A 141 -0.10 12.80 -9.21
CA CYS A 141 0.22 14.21 -8.94
C CYS A 141 1.74 14.43 -8.80
N GLY A 142 2.46 13.42 -8.32
CA GLY A 142 3.91 13.51 -8.15
C GLY A 142 4.48 12.49 -7.19
N SER A 143 5.79 12.51 -7.09
CA SER A 143 6.57 11.68 -6.18
C SER A 143 7.37 12.54 -5.22
N PHE A 144 7.39 12.13 -3.97
CA PHE A 144 8.23 12.71 -2.93
C PHE A 144 9.23 11.68 -2.46
N THR A 145 10.51 12.04 -2.49
CA THR A 145 11.60 11.14 -2.13
C THR A 145 12.30 11.62 -0.88
N TYR A 146 12.59 10.70 0.03
CA TYR A 146 13.22 10.92 1.32
C TYR A 146 14.30 9.88 1.62
N ASN A 147 15.16 10.18 2.59
CA ASN A 147 16.14 9.25 3.12
C ASN A 147 16.24 9.29 4.66
N LYS A 148 16.86 8.27 5.27
CA LYS A 148 17.06 8.18 6.74
C LYS A 148 18.25 8.98 7.29
N SER A 149 18.80 9.93 6.52
CA SER A 149 20.07 10.67 6.76
C SER A 149 20.69 10.54 8.15
#